data_AF-A0A2E9XF93-F1
#
_entry.id   AF-A0A2E9XF93-F1
#
_cell.length_a   1.000
_cell.length_b   1.000
_cell.length_c   1.000
_cell.angle_alpha   90.00
_cell.angle_beta   90.00
_cell.angle_gamma   90.00
#
_symmetry.space_group_name_H-M   'P 1'
#
loop_
_entity.id
_entity.type
_entity.pdbx_description
1 polymer ?
#
loop_
_entity_poly.entity_id
_entity_poly.type
_entity_poly.pdbx_seq_one_letter_code
_entity_poly.pdbx_strand_id
1 'polypeptide(L)'
;MGIKFVNNFETTISSGINDSVTTIPVTSATGFPALGASDYAYCTLQKESPLTLEIVKVVAISGTNLTVVRAQDGTSASAFASGDAFELRMTAAGINEVATSAASAATVDDATALAIALG
;
A
#
# COMPACT_ATOMS: atom_id res chain seq x y z
N MET A 1 -11.82 5.05 -5.38
CA MET A 1 -10.43 4.70 -5.03
C MET A 1 -10.48 3.94 -3.73
N GLY A 2 -9.79 2.82 -3.60
CA GLY A 2 -9.91 1.99 -2.41
C GLY A 2 -8.59 1.40 -1.98
N ILE A 3 -8.26 1.61 -0.71
CA ILE A 3 -7.21 0.84 -0.04
C ILE A 3 -7.64 -0.64 0.06
N LYS A 4 -6.71 -1.55 -0.25
CA LYS A 4 -6.90 -3.00 -0.18
C LYS A 4 -6.01 -3.59 0.90
N PHE A 5 -6.57 -4.57 1.59
CA PHE A 5 -5.88 -5.39 2.57
C PHE A 5 -6.15 -6.87 2.30
N VAL A 6 -5.15 -7.69 2.58
CA VAL A 6 -5.24 -9.14 2.66
C VAL A 6 -4.47 -9.57 3.90
N ASN A 7 -4.86 -10.70 4.47
CA ASN A 7 -4.14 -11.26 5.60
C ASN A 7 -2.86 -11.96 5.11
N ASN A 8 -1.75 -11.73 5.81
CA ASN A 8 -0.53 -12.53 5.69
C ASN A 8 0.12 -12.55 4.29
N PHE A 9 0.05 -11.44 3.54
CA PHE A 9 0.88 -11.33 2.33
C PHE A 9 2.33 -10.97 2.72
N GLU A 10 3.24 -11.88 2.40
CA GLU A 10 4.67 -11.78 2.63
C GLU A 10 5.43 -12.36 1.43
N THR A 11 6.48 -11.68 1.01
CA THR A 11 7.40 -12.15 -0.02
C THR A 11 8.78 -11.49 0.18
N THR A 12 9.70 -11.76 -0.73
CA THR A 12 11.02 -11.11 -0.79
C THR A 12 11.22 -10.49 -2.16
N ILE A 13 12.07 -9.47 -2.25
CA ILE A 13 12.43 -8.91 -3.56
C ILE A 13 13.37 -9.84 -4.31
N SER A 14 13.17 -9.99 -5.62
CA SER A 14 13.91 -10.95 -6.45
C SER A 14 15.16 -10.38 -7.10
N SER A 15 15.37 -9.06 -7.04
CA SER A 15 16.59 -8.40 -7.48
C SER A 15 16.79 -7.08 -6.73
N GLY A 16 18.03 -6.61 -6.64
CA GLY A 16 18.34 -5.35 -5.98
C GLY A 16 17.68 -4.14 -6.65
N ILE A 17 17.30 -3.17 -5.83
CA ILE A 17 16.69 -1.89 -6.22
C ILE A 17 17.43 -0.75 -5.54
N ASN A 18 17.46 0.43 -6.16
CA ASN A 18 17.90 1.66 -5.52
C ASN A 18 16.69 2.47 -4.99
N ASP A 19 16.98 3.68 -4.50
CA ASP A 19 16.03 4.63 -3.92
C ASP A 19 15.10 5.32 -4.94
N SER A 20 15.31 5.11 -6.24
CA SER A 20 14.50 5.69 -7.33
C SER A 20 13.70 4.66 -8.13
N VAL A 21 13.96 3.36 -7.94
CA VAL A 21 13.22 2.29 -8.63
C VAL A 21 11.78 2.24 -8.11
N THR A 22 10.82 2.36 -9.02
CA THR A 22 9.37 2.33 -8.72
C THR A 22 8.68 1.04 -9.12
N THR A 23 9.40 0.11 -9.76
CA THR A 23 8.92 -1.25 -10.03
C THR A 23 9.68 -2.21 -9.14
N ILE A 24 9.01 -2.77 -8.14
CA ILE A 24 9.57 -3.69 -7.16
C ILE A 24 9.37 -5.12 -7.67
N PRO A 25 10.44 -5.82 -8.05
CA PRO A 25 10.35 -7.21 -8.48
C PRO A 25 10.34 -8.10 -7.22
N VAL A 26 9.32 -8.94 -7.08
CA VAL A 26 9.18 -9.87 -5.97
C VAL A 26 9.35 -11.32 -6.42
N THR A 27 9.71 -12.19 -5.49
CA THR A 27 9.85 -13.62 -5.77
C THR A 27 8.49 -14.29 -6.00
N SER A 28 7.43 -13.80 -5.36
CA SER A 28 6.06 -14.26 -5.57
C SER A 28 5.07 -13.13 -5.28
N ALA A 29 4.00 -13.06 -6.07
CA ALA A 29 2.87 -12.17 -5.79
C ALA A 29 1.59 -12.93 -5.40
N THR A 30 1.70 -14.24 -5.15
CA THR A 30 0.57 -15.06 -4.70
C THR A 30 0.02 -14.52 -3.39
N GLY A 31 -1.30 -14.35 -3.31
CA GLY A 31 -1.98 -13.79 -2.14
C GLY A 31 -2.06 -12.27 -2.11
N PHE A 32 -1.38 -11.56 -3.01
CA PHE A 32 -1.54 -10.11 -3.15
C PHE A 32 -2.96 -9.76 -3.64
N PRO A 33 -3.60 -8.67 -3.17
CA PRO A 33 -4.91 -8.28 -3.64
C PRO A 33 -4.90 -7.94 -5.14
N ALA A 34 -6.00 -8.26 -5.82
CA ALA A 34 -6.27 -7.69 -7.14
C ALA A 34 -6.51 -6.18 -6.99
N LEU A 35 -5.83 -5.36 -7.80
CA LEU A 35 -5.98 -3.91 -7.83
C LEU A 35 -6.75 -3.48 -9.08
N GLY A 36 -7.88 -2.78 -8.89
CA GLY A 36 -8.53 -2.02 -9.97
C GLY A 36 -7.77 -0.73 -10.29
N ALA A 37 -8.25 0.03 -11.29
CA ALA A 37 -7.58 1.22 -11.83
C ALA A 37 -7.31 2.36 -10.82
N SER A 38 -7.89 2.30 -9.63
CA SER A 38 -7.67 3.30 -8.57
C SER A 38 -7.57 2.67 -7.18
N ASP A 39 -7.30 1.38 -7.13
CA ASP A 39 -7.04 0.66 -5.90
C ASP A 39 -5.54 0.67 -5.60
N TYR A 40 -5.20 0.56 -4.32
CA TYR A 40 -3.81 0.46 -3.89
C TYR A 40 -3.71 -0.34 -2.60
N ALA A 41 -2.51 -0.78 -2.28
CA ALA A 41 -2.19 -1.38 -0.98
C ALA A 41 -0.90 -0.77 -0.44
N TYR A 42 -0.77 -0.67 0.88
CA TYR A 42 0.49 -0.28 1.50
C TYR A 42 1.30 -1.52 1.83
N CYS A 43 2.59 -1.50 1.47
CA CYS A 43 3.54 -2.55 1.80
C CYS A 43 4.76 -1.96 2.50
N THR A 44 5.50 -2.80 3.20
CA THR A 44 6.75 -2.44 3.86
C THR A 44 7.89 -3.23 3.22
N LEU A 45 8.90 -2.52 2.73
CA LEU A 45 10.23 -3.04 2.42
C LEU A 45 11.05 -3.05 3.71
N GLN A 46 11.74 -4.14 3.99
CA GLN A 46 12.58 -4.29 5.19
C GLN A 46 13.90 -5.00 4.88
N LYS A 47 14.98 -4.47 5.47
CA LYS A 47 16.30 -5.12 5.55
C LYS A 47 16.91 -4.91 6.93
N GLU A 48 17.81 -5.80 7.33
CA GLU A 48 18.34 -5.86 8.71
C GLU A 48 19.68 -5.13 8.92
N SER A 49 20.44 -4.84 7.85
CA SER A 49 21.79 -4.27 7.99
C SER A 49 22.06 -3.14 6.98
N PRO A 50 21.94 -1.86 7.39
CA PRO A 50 21.32 -1.40 8.64
C PRO A 50 19.79 -1.67 8.62
N LEU A 51 19.17 -1.79 9.80
CA LEU A 51 17.73 -1.89 9.91
C LEU A 51 17.07 -0.71 9.19
N THR A 52 16.36 -1.01 8.12
CA THR A 52 15.68 -0.01 7.28
C THR A 52 14.28 -0.49 7.01
N LEU A 53 13.30 0.36 7.30
CA LEU A 53 11.89 0.13 7.01
C LEU A 53 11.42 1.24 6.07
N GLU A 54 10.87 0.85 4.94
CA GLU A 54 10.26 1.78 4.00
C GLU A 54 8.83 1.36 3.70
N ILE A 55 7.88 2.27 3.88
CA ILE A 55 6.48 2.05 3.50
C ILE A 55 6.31 2.55 2.07
N VAL A 56 5.69 1.74 1.22
CA VAL A 56 5.40 2.05 -0.17
C VAL A 56 3.92 1.87 -0.46
N LYS A 57 3.39 2.65 -1.40
CA LYS A 57 2.02 2.51 -1.91
C LYS A 57 2.05 1.78 -3.24
N VAL A 58 1.62 0.53 -3.26
CA VAL A 58 1.49 -0.28 -4.48
C VAL A 58 0.23 0.14 -5.22
N VAL A 59 0.38 0.56 -6.48
CA VAL A 59 -0.72 1.06 -7.32
C VAL A 59 -1.02 0.17 -8.52
N ALA A 60 -0.11 -0.75 -8.87
CA ALA A 60 -0.34 -1.75 -9.91
C ALA A 60 0.50 -3.00 -9.66
N ILE A 61 0.07 -4.11 -10.26
CA ILE A 61 0.75 -5.39 -10.24
C ILE A 61 0.66 -6.04 -11.62
N SER A 62 1.78 -6.57 -12.11
CA SER A 62 1.85 -7.37 -13.34
C SER A 62 2.82 -8.53 -13.16
N GLY A 63 2.28 -9.75 -13.11
CA GLY A 63 3.06 -10.94 -12.75
C GLY A 63 3.65 -10.76 -11.35
N THR A 64 4.98 -10.76 -11.25
CA THR A 64 5.72 -10.55 -10.01
C THR A 64 6.37 -9.17 -9.90
N ASN A 65 5.88 -8.18 -10.66
CA ASN A 65 6.35 -6.80 -10.60
C ASN A 65 5.25 -5.91 -10.01
N LEU A 66 5.57 -5.21 -8.92
CA LEU A 66 4.67 -4.28 -8.23
C LEU A 66 5.10 -2.85 -8.53
N THR A 67 4.21 -2.04 -9.08
CA THR A 67 4.46 -0.60 -9.31
C THR A 67 4.07 0.17 -8.07
N VAL A 68 4.98 1.00 -7.57
CA VAL A 68 4.83 1.67 -6.28
C VAL A 68 5.13 3.17 -6.34
N VAL A 69 4.52 3.91 -5.42
CA VAL A 69 5.02 5.19 -4.93
C VAL A 69 5.86 4.92 -3.68
N ARG A 70 7.14 5.33 -3.71
CA ARG A 70 8.13 5.12 -2.63
C ARG A 70 7.93 6.11 -1.48
N ALA A 71 8.61 5.92 -0.35
CA ALA A 71 8.70 6.89 0.74
C ALA A 71 7.34 7.40 1.26
N GLN A 72 6.46 6.48 1.67
CA GLN A 72 5.15 6.81 2.24
C GLN A 72 5.22 6.87 3.77
N ASP A 73 4.19 7.45 4.39
CA ASP A 73 4.00 7.47 5.85
C ASP A 73 5.23 8.00 6.62
N GLY A 74 5.89 9.03 6.06
CA GLY A 74 7.09 9.65 6.65
C GLY A 74 8.38 8.85 6.52
N THR A 75 8.36 7.68 5.88
CA THR A 75 9.57 6.89 5.60
C THR A 75 10.37 7.49 4.43
N SER A 76 11.64 7.09 4.29
CA SER A 76 12.52 7.52 3.20
C SER A 76 12.83 6.39 2.24
N ALA A 77 12.96 6.70 0.95
CA ALA A 77 13.33 5.71 -0.05
C ALA A 77 14.75 5.20 0.16
N SER A 78 14.97 3.89 0.09
CA SER A 78 16.29 3.28 0.24
C SER A 78 16.58 2.20 -0.81
N ALA A 79 17.85 1.79 -0.86
CA ALA A 79 18.26 0.64 -1.63
C ALA A 79 17.98 -0.66 -0.86
N PHE A 80 17.52 -1.69 -1.57
CA PHE A 80 17.29 -3.03 -1.03
C PHE A 80 17.94 -4.06 -1.96
N ALA A 81 18.38 -5.18 -1.39
CA ALA A 81 19.01 -6.29 -2.09
C ALA A 81 18.04 -7.46 -2.27
N SER A 82 18.32 -8.32 -3.26
CA SER A 82 17.57 -9.57 -3.43
C SER A 82 17.49 -10.34 -2.11
N GLY A 83 16.31 -10.82 -1.76
CA GLY A 83 16.05 -11.52 -0.50
C GLY A 83 15.56 -10.61 0.63
N ASP A 84 15.66 -9.29 0.50
CA ASP A 84 15.04 -8.36 1.47
C ASP A 84 13.52 -8.52 1.47
N ALA A 85 12.89 -8.32 2.63
CA ALA A 85 11.48 -8.61 2.85
C ALA A 85 10.58 -7.55 2.20
N PHE A 86 9.44 -8.00 1.68
CA PHE A 86 8.36 -7.17 1.14
C PHE A 86 7.01 -7.72 1.60
N GLU A 87 6.33 -6.98 2.46
CA GLU A 87 5.13 -7.47 3.14
C GLU A 87 3.99 -6.46 3.08
N LEU A 88 2.75 -6.94 3.00
CA LEU A 88 1.59 -6.09 3.24
C LEU A 88 1.34 -6.05 4.74
N ARG A 89 1.65 -4.92 5.36
CA ARG A 89 1.45 -4.67 6.78
C ARG A 89 0.33 -3.67 6.99
N MET A 90 -0.34 -3.75 8.13
CA MET A 90 -1.18 -2.65 8.59
C MET A 90 -0.27 -1.46 8.91
N THR A 91 -0.43 -0.36 8.18
CA THR A 91 0.30 0.89 8.41
C THR A 91 -0.59 1.93 9.07
N ALA A 92 0.00 2.89 9.77
CA ALA A 92 -0.76 3.98 10.38
C ALA A 92 -1.49 4.79 9.28
N ALA A 93 -0.80 5.10 8.17
CA ALA A 93 -1.42 5.69 6.99
C ALA A 93 -2.65 4.89 6.52
N GLY A 94 -2.54 3.57 6.41
CA GLY A 94 -3.63 2.73 5.95
C GLY A 94 -4.86 2.76 6.87
N ILE A 95 -4.66 2.66 8.19
CA ILE A 95 -5.76 2.72 9.16
C ILE A 95 -6.41 4.11 9.18
N ASN A 96 -5.62 5.18 9.18
CA ASN A 96 -6.12 6.55 9.18
C ASN A 96 -6.97 6.82 7.93
N GLU A 97 -6.53 6.33 6.76
CA GLU A 97 -7.24 6.51 5.50
C GLU A 97 -8.56 5.73 5.44
N VAL A 98 -8.59 4.50 5.98
CA VAL A 98 -9.84 3.74 6.16
C VAL A 98 -10.81 4.50 7.07
N ALA A 99 -10.32 5.02 8.21
CA ALA A 99 -11.14 5.75 9.16
C ALA A 99 -11.72 7.04 8.53
N THR A 100 -10.90 7.82 7.81
CA THR A 100 -11.36 9.02 7.09
C THR A 100 -12.37 8.70 5.99
N SER A 101 -12.15 7.62 5.25
CA SER A 101 -13.08 7.19 4.19
C SER A 101 -14.42 6.75 4.77
N ALA A 102 -14.41 6.01 5.88
CA ALA A 102 -15.62 5.60 6.58
C ALA A 102 -16.40 6.80 7.15
N ALA A 103 -15.70 7.77 7.75
CA ALA A 103 -16.33 8.99 8.26
C ALA A 103 -16.97 9.83 7.14
N SER A 104 -16.31 9.94 5.99
CA SER A 104 -16.83 10.67 4.84
C SER A 104 -18.06 10.00 4.22
N ALA A 105 -18.16 8.66 4.28
CA ALA A 105 -19.35 7.94 3.84
C ALA A 105 -20.56 8.19 4.77
N ALA A 106 -20.33 8.39 6.06
CA ALA A 106 -21.40 8.66 7.02
C ALA A 106 -22.02 10.06 6.85
N THR A 107 -21.24 11.08 6.46
CA THR A 107 -21.74 12.45 6.31
C THR A 107 -22.63 12.66 5.09
N VAL A 108 -22.55 11.80 4.08
CA VAL A 108 -23.39 11.88 2.87
C VAL A 108 -24.84 11.48 3.18
N ASP A 109 -25.06 10.55 4.10
CA ASP A 109 -26.40 10.13 4.53
C ASP A 109 -27.11 11.23 5.31
N ASP A 110 -26.42 11.94 6.19
CA ASP A 110 -27.00 13.08 6.94
C ASP A 110 -27.30 14.28 6.03
N ALA A 111 -26.42 14.59 5.07
CA ALA A 111 -26.61 15.70 4.14
C ALA A 111 -27.78 15.46 3.16
N THR A 112 -27.96 14.22 2.70
CA THR A 112 -29.10 13.85 1.84
C THR A 112 -30.41 13.78 2.62
N ALA A 113 -30.39 13.28 3.86
CA ALA A 113 -31.56 13.29 4.74
C ALA A 113 -32.06 14.72 5.04
N LEU A 114 -31.16 15.68 5.27
CA LEU A 114 -31.53 17.08 5.49
C LEU A 114 -32.09 17.74 4.22
N ALA A 115 -31.56 17.41 3.04
CA ALA A 115 -32.05 17.94 1.77
C ALA A 115 -33.47 17.45 1.42
N ILE A 116 -33.82 16.20 1.76
CA ILE A 116 -35.18 15.65 1.58
C ILE A 116 -36.16 16.28 2.57
N ALA A 117 -35.72 16.63 3.78
CA ALA A 117 -36.58 17.21 4.81
C ALA A 117 -36.93 18.70 4.59
N LEU A 118 -36.21 19.41 3.71
CA LEU A 118 -36.43 20.83 3.38
C LEU A 118 -37.12 21.07 2.02
N GLY A 119 -37.42 20.02 1.25
CA GLY A 119 -38.20 20.08 0.00
C GLY A 119 -39.67 19.72 0.22
#